data_AF-G0JQL9-F1
#
_entry.id   AF-G0JQL9-F1
#
_cell.length_a   1.000
_cell.length_b   1.000
_cell.length_c   1.000
_cell.angle_alpha   90.00
_cell.angle_beta   90.00
_cell.angle_gamma   90.00
#
_symmetry.space_group_name_H-M   'P 1'
#
loop_
_entity.id
_entity.type
_entity.pdbx_description
1 polymer ?
#
loop_
_entity_poly.entity_id
_entity_poly.type
_entity_poly.pdbx_seq_one_letter_code
_entity_poly.pdbx_strand_id
1 'polypeptide(L)'
;MVKDPWHYPRTALADQYLKTLAIGLSKSLVLFAQRRMGKSEFLRKDLLPAAEKAGYITIYVSLWESREDPQSVLLDAIRKAAEGEGIISGVWRRLGRPGSKIGVGANASTVGVQASWEQGTAEASDHMLDLRQWMNTLAEKKKPTLLLVDEIQTLADEKRYGALVAALRSALDKHGDQIKAIFTGSSSEGLRRMFQMEKAPFFQFSHQIPFPQLGPEFVQHMLRAFANATQRPLNEAEAWQAFTDLALVPEHFRLMMANMVQLGSTDIATALEEVKTAIQ
;
A
#
# COMPACT_ATOMS: atom_id res chain seq x y z
N MET A 1 -1.65 14.59 15.03
CA MET A 1 -1.96 14.65 13.58
C MET A 1 -3.40 15.06 13.44
N VAL A 2 -3.70 16.05 12.59
CA VAL A 2 -5.09 16.37 12.25
C VAL A 2 -5.66 15.15 11.52
N LYS A 3 -6.77 14.60 12.02
CA LYS A 3 -7.45 13.48 11.39
C LYS A 3 -8.02 13.98 10.06
N ASP A 4 -7.60 13.39 8.95
CA ASP A 4 -8.14 13.68 7.63
C ASP A 4 -9.65 13.40 7.63
N PRO A 5 -10.52 14.43 7.54
CA PRO A 5 -11.97 14.25 7.65
C PRO A 5 -12.58 13.51 6.47
N TRP A 6 -11.84 13.35 5.37
CA TRP A 6 -12.28 12.66 4.14
C TRP A 6 -11.86 11.19 4.10
N HIS A 7 -11.09 10.74 5.10
CA HIS A 7 -10.73 9.34 5.25
C HIS A 7 -11.85 8.59 5.96
N TYR A 8 -12.54 7.71 5.23
CA TYR A 8 -13.47 6.75 5.80
C TYR A 8 -12.71 5.59 6.44
N PRO A 9 -12.70 5.48 7.79
CA PRO A 9 -11.90 4.47 8.47
C PRO A 9 -12.51 3.08 8.32
N ARG A 10 -11.68 2.11 7.98
CA ARG A 10 -12.05 0.69 7.82
C ARG A 10 -11.46 -0.17 8.95
N THR A 11 -11.59 0.31 10.18
CA THR A 11 -11.01 -0.35 11.38
C THR A 11 -11.46 -1.78 11.55
N ALA A 12 -12.75 -2.07 11.33
CA ALA A 12 -13.28 -3.43 11.42
C ALA A 12 -12.61 -4.39 10.42
N LEU A 13 -12.31 -3.91 9.20
CA LEU A 13 -11.61 -4.69 8.19
C LEU A 13 -10.14 -4.91 8.56
N ALA A 14 -9.47 -3.88 9.08
CA ALA A 14 -8.09 -4.00 9.56
C ALA A 14 -8.00 -5.04 10.69
N ASP A 15 -8.89 -4.96 11.67
CA ASP A 15 -8.96 -5.92 12.78
C ASP A 15 -9.25 -7.34 12.28
N GLN A 16 -10.14 -7.50 11.30
CA GLN A 16 -10.42 -8.80 10.69
C GLN A 16 -9.17 -9.40 10.05
N TYR A 17 -8.42 -8.64 9.26
CA TYR A 17 -7.21 -9.14 8.61
C TYR A 17 -6.10 -9.48 9.60
N LEU A 18 -5.90 -8.66 10.63
CA LEU A 18 -4.95 -8.96 11.70
C LEU A 18 -5.33 -10.23 12.46
N LYS A 19 -6.62 -10.41 12.79
CA LYS A 19 -7.13 -11.64 13.41
C LYS A 19 -6.88 -12.86 12.52
N THR A 20 -7.18 -12.78 11.22
CA THR A 20 -6.92 -13.87 10.26
C THR A 20 -5.45 -14.27 10.25
N LEU A 21 -4.53 -13.30 10.23
CA LEU A 21 -3.09 -13.56 10.26
C LEU A 21 -2.62 -14.13 11.62
N ALA A 22 -3.23 -13.68 12.72
CA ALA A 22 -2.92 -14.14 14.07
C ALA A 22 -3.39 -15.58 14.33
N ILE A 23 -4.49 -16.02 13.71
CA ILE A 23 -4.96 -17.41 13.78
C ILE A 23 -3.90 -18.37 13.18
N GLY A 24 -3.06 -17.89 12.26
CA GLY A 24 -1.91 -18.64 11.75
C GLY A 24 -2.23 -19.68 10.67
N LEU A 25 -3.50 -19.88 10.30
CA LEU A 25 -3.88 -20.73 9.15
C LEU A 25 -3.32 -20.21 7.83
N SER A 26 -3.04 -18.91 7.76
CA SER A 26 -2.37 -18.29 6.62
C SER A 26 -1.22 -17.40 7.08
N LYS A 27 -0.10 -17.52 6.37
CA LYS A 27 1.10 -16.72 6.60
C LYS A 27 1.07 -15.41 5.80
N SER A 28 0.27 -15.36 4.74
CA SER A 28 0.13 -14.18 3.90
C SER A 28 -1.25 -14.04 3.24
N LEU A 29 -1.69 -12.79 3.05
CA LEU A 29 -2.91 -12.45 2.32
C LEU A 29 -2.59 -11.65 1.07
N VAL A 30 -3.39 -11.83 0.02
CA VAL A 30 -3.34 -10.99 -1.18
C VAL A 30 -4.68 -10.30 -1.36
N LEU A 31 -4.67 -8.97 -1.33
CA LEU A 31 -5.85 -8.13 -1.51
C LEU A 31 -6.00 -7.75 -2.98
N PHE A 32 -7.04 -8.27 -3.62
CA PHE A 32 -7.34 -7.99 -5.02
C PHE A 32 -8.42 -6.93 -5.17
N ALA A 33 -8.11 -5.85 -5.89
CA ALA A 33 -9.12 -4.93 -6.43
C ALA A 33 -8.56 -4.08 -7.55
N GLN A 34 -9.46 -3.57 -8.39
CA GLN A 34 -9.12 -2.58 -9.43
C GLN A 34 -8.39 -1.35 -8.86
N ARG A 35 -7.77 -0.57 -9.75
CA ARG A 35 -7.14 0.71 -9.38
C ARG A 35 -8.18 1.62 -8.71
N ARG A 36 -7.72 2.56 -7.88
CA ARG A 36 -8.56 3.61 -7.25
C ARG A 36 -9.60 3.11 -6.23
N MET A 37 -9.56 1.83 -5.86
CA MET A 37 -10.45 1.23 -4.84
C MET A 37 -10.07 1.53 -3.38
N GLY A 38 -9.01 2.33 -3.13
CA GLY A 38 -8.59 2.70 -1.76
C GLY A 38 -7.70 1.68 -1.04
N LYS A 39 -7.06 0.74 -1.77
CA LYS A 39 -6.14 -0.28 -1.18
C LYS A 39 -4.97 0.35 -0.41
N SER A 40 -4.22 1.24 -1.05
CA SER A 40 -3.06 1.91 -0.44
C SER A 40 -3.44 2.77 0.76
N GLU A 41 -4.60 3.44 0.68
CA GLU A 41 -5.12 4.22 1.80
C GLU A 41 -5.46 3.32 2.98
N PHE A 42 -6.14 2.20 2.75
CA PHE A 42 -6.45 1.22 3.79
C PHE A 42 -5.18 0.66 4.45
N LEU A 43 -4.18 0.27 3.65
CA LEU A 43 -2.91 -0.22 4.22
C LEU A 43 -2.28 0.81 5.16
N ARG A 44 -2.27 2.09 4.76
CA ARG A 44 -1.51 3.14 5.44
C ARG A 44 -2.28 3.80 6.60
N LYS A 45 -3.58 4.03 6.44
CA LYS A 45 -4.39 4.78 7.40
C LYS A 45 -5.19 3.89 8.35
N ASP A 46 -5.44 2.63 7.98
CA ASP A 46 -6.19 1.69 8.81
C ASP A 46 -5.32 0.54 9.34
N LEU A 47 -4.75 -0.25 8.43
CA LEU A 47 -4.13 -1.52 8.77
C LEU A 47 -2.78 -1.35 9.48
N LEU A 48 -1.92 -0.46 8.99
CA LEU A 48 -0.63 -0.18 9.61
C LEU A 48 -0.80 0.36 11.05
N PRO A 49 -1.62 1.40 11.32
CA PRO A 49 -1.87 1.85 12.69
C PRO A 49 -2.51 0.77 13.58
N ALA A 50 -3.41 -0.05 13.05
CA ALA A 50 -3.99 -1.17 13.80
C ALA A 50 -2.93 -2.22 14.17
N ALA A 51 -2.01 -2.53 13.25
CA ALA A 51 -0.92 -3.47 13.47
C ALA A 51 0.10 -2.95 14.49
N GLU A 52 0.48 -1.67 14.40
CA GLU A 52 1.34 -1.01 15.40
C GLU A 52 0.71 -1.08 16.79
N LYS A 53 -0.59 -0.77 16.90
CA LYS A 53 -1.34 -0.87 18.15
C LYS A 53 -1.42 -2.30 18.68
N ALA A 54 -1.48 -3.29 17.79
CA ALA A 54 -1.42 -4.71 18.11
C ALA A 54 0.01 -5.20 18.43
N GLY A 55 1.02 -4.31 18.41
CA GLY A 55 2.39 -4.62 18.84
C GLY A 55 3.29 -5.17 17.73
N TYR A 56 2.89 -5.10 16.47
CA TYR A 56 3.70 -5.54 15.34
C TYR A 56 4.84 -4.55 15.04
N ILE A 57 5.96 -5.08 14.54
CA ILE A 57 6.91 -4.32 13.72
C ILE A 57 6.28 -4.20 12.34
N THR A 58 5.97 -2.99 11.89
CA THR A 58 5.30 -2.77 10.61
C THR A 58 6.29 -2.29 9.54
N ILE A 59 6.24 -2.93 8.37
CA ILE A 59 6.99 -2.54 7.18
C ILE A 59 5.96 -2.21 6.10
N TYR A 60 6.00 -1.01 5.53
CA TYR A 60 5.21 -0.65 4.37
C TYR A 60 6.11 -0.27 3.21
N VAL A 61 5.84 -0.86 2.04
CA VAL A 61 6.56 -0.55 0.81
C VAL A 61 5.57 -0.40 -0.34
N SER A 62 5.71 0.67 -1.12
CA SER A 62 4.96 0.90 -2.36
C SER A 62 5.88 0.69 -3.55
N LEU A 63 5.71 -0.41 -4.28
CA LEU A 63 6.56 -0.71 -5.43
C LEU A 63 6.23 0.15 -6.65
N TRP A 64 5.04 0.77 -6.66
CA TRP A 64 4.65 1.70 -7.72
C TRP A 64 5.39 3.04 -7.63
N GLU A 65 5.79 3.50 -6.44
CA GLU A 65 6.52 4.77 -6.28
C GLU A 65 7.98 4.67 -6.77
N SER A 66 8.48 3.46 -7.03
CA SER A 66 9.87 3.22 -7.44
C SER A 66 9.97 2.15 -8.52
N ARG A 67 9.20 2.31 -9.60
CA ARG A 67 9.13 1.32 -10.71
C ARG A 67 10.48 1.07 -11.40
N GLU A 68 11.39 2.03 -11.34
CA GLU A 68 12.73 1.91 -11.92
C GLU A 68 13.58 0.90 -11.15
N ASP A 69 13.41 0.84 -9.82
CA ASP A 69 14.16 -0.06 -8.93
C ASP A 69 13.32 -0.57 -7.74
N PRO A 70 12.29 -1.41 -8.00
CA PRO A 70 11.42 -1.95 -6.96
C PRO A 70 12.15 -2.97 -6.06
N GLN A 71 13.23 -3.57 -6.54
CA GLN A 71 14.06 -4.49 -5.76
C GLN A 71 14.74 -3.76 -4.61
N SER A 72 15.51 -2.70 -4.89
CA SER A 72 16.25 -2.00 -3.86
C SER A 72 15.32 -1.37 -2.82
N VAL A 73 14.16 -0.86 -3.25
CA VAL A 73 13.18 -0.27 -2.31
C VAL A 73 12.59 -1.31 -1.35
N LEU A 74 12.31 -2.52 -1.83
CA LEU A 74 11.88 -3.62 -0.95
C LEU A 74 12.99 -4.03 0.01
N LEU A 75 14.21 -4.23 -0.50
CA LEU A 75 15.37 -4.65 0.29
C LEU A 75 15.72 -3.62 1.37
N ASP A 76 15.77 -2.34 1.02
CA ASP A 76 16.05 -1.23 1.95
C ASP A 76 15.01 -1.14 3.07
N ALA A 77 13.71 -1.31 2.74
CA ALA A 77 12.65 -1.31 3.74
C ALA A 77 12.78 -2.48 4.74
N ILE A 78 13.13 -3.67 4.25
CA ILE A 78 13.34 -4.85 5.10
C ILE A 78 14.61 -4.68 5.95
N ARG A 79 15.71 -4.19 5.36
CA ARG A 79 16.97 -3.91 6.07
C ARG A 79 16.75 -2.97 7.25
N LYS A 80 16.15 -1.80 7.00
CA LYS A 80 15.89 -0.78 8.03
C LYS A 80 15.09 -1.33 9.21
N ALA A 81 14.07 -2.14 8.91
CA ALA A 81 13.27 -2.78 9.94
C ALA A 81 14.07 -3.82 10.74
N ALA A 82 14.94 -4.60 10.08
CA ALA A 82 15.81 -5.57 10.74
C ALA A 82 16.84 -4.90 11.67
N GLU A 83 17.43 -3.79 11.21
CA GLU A 83 18.38 -2.94 11.94
C GLU A 83 17.73 -2.19 13.11
N GLY A 84 16.41 -2.19 13.21
CA GLY A 84 15.68 -1.55 14.30
C GLY A 84 15.65 -0.03 14.18
N GLU A 85 15.91 0.51 12.99
CA GLU A 85 15.59 1.89 12.68
C GLU A 85 14.07 2.06 12.88
N GLY A 86 13.68 2.78 13.93
CA GLY A 86 12.31 2.82 14.41
C GLY A 86 11.28 3.12 13.32
N ILE A 87 10.16 2.39 13.35
CA ILE A 87 8.91 2.57 12.57
C ILE A 87 9.10 3.33 11.24
N ILE A 88 9.17 2.58 10.14
CA ILE A 88 9.21 3.15 8.79
C ILE A 88 7.81 3.68 8.40
N SER A 89 7.44 4.84 8.94
CA SER A 89 6.59 5.79 8.22
C SER A 89 7.53 6.71 7.41
N GLY A 90 8.12 6.17 6.34
CA GLY A 90 9.45 6.61 5.92
C GLY A 90 9.70 6.99 4.46
N VAL A 91 8.71 6.98 3.57
CA VAL A 91 8.75 7.77 2.32
C VAL A 91 7.84 9.01 2.45
N TRP A 92 7.75 9.57 3.67
CA TRP A 92 7.00 10.81 3.93
C TRP A 92 7.85 11.81 4.72
N ARG A 93 8.98 12.24 4.14
CA ARG A 93 9.58 13.58 4.42
C ARG A 93 10.59 14.09 3.37
N ARG A 94 10.27 13.99 2.08
CA ARG A 94 10.81 14.97 1.11
C ARG A 94 9.63 15.63 0.40
N LEU A 95 9.61 16.96 0.49
CA LEU A 95 8.61 17.93 -0.02
C LEU A 95 7.38 18.15 0.86
N GLY A 96 7.35 19.33 1.50
CA GLY A 96 6.16 19.82 2.22
C GLY A 96 6.38 20.91 3.28
N ARG A 97 7.59 21.44 3.47
CA ARG A 97 7.81 22.66 4.28
C ARG A 97 8.71 23.66 3.55
N PRO A 98 8.19 24.82 3.12
CA PRO A 98 9.03 25.94 2.74
C PRO A 98 9.73 26.47 3.99
N GLY A 99 11.06 26.56 3.99
CA GLY A 99 11.77 27.45 4.91
C GLY A 99 12.73 26.85 5.95
N SER A 100 13.14 25.59 5.88
CA SER A 100 14.23 25.08 6.74
C SER A 100 15.58 25.13 6.02
N LYS A 101 16.26 26.27 6.11
CA LYS A 101 17.69 26.40 5.83
C LYS A 101 18.49 25.68 6.93
N ILE A 102 19.11 24.56 6.58
CA ILE A 102 20.25 23.98 7.30
C ILE A 102 21.25 23.71 6.16
N GLY A 103 22.22 24.57 5.93
CA GLY A 103 23.41 24.69 6.78
C GLY A 103 24.56 24.03 6.02
N VAL A 104 25.11 24.77 5.05
CA VAL A 104 26.27 24.40 4.25
C VAL A 104 27.53 24.44 5.12
N GLY A 105 28.35 23.40 5.04
CA GLY A 105 29.69 23.29 5.64
C GLY A 105 30.16 21.84 5.56
N ALA A 106 30.53 21.32 4.39
CA ALA A 106 31.86 21.34 3.78
C ALA A 106 32.64 20.02 4.03
N ASN A 107 33.02 19.40 2.91
CA ASN A 107 34.08 18.40 2.71
C ASN A 107 33.78 16.92 2.99
N ALA A 108 33.21 16.24 1.99
CA ALA A 108 33.73 14.94 1.52
C ALA A 108 33.15 14.61 0.14
N SER A 109 34.01 14.75 -0.88
CA SER A 109 34.00 14.00 -2.15
C SER A 109 32.64 13.75 -2.82
N THR A 110 32.33 14.62 -3.78
CA THR A 110 31.61 14.25 -5.01
C THR A 110 32.21 12.98 -5.62
N VAL A 111 31.57 11.84 -5.37
CA VAL A 111 31.60 10.70 -6.28
C VAL A 111 30.22 10.69 -6.95
N GLY A 112 30.20 11.07 -8.22
CA GLY A 112 29.01 11.01 -9.05
C GLY A 112 28.50 9.57 -9.07
N VAL A 113 27.35 9.33 -8.45
CA VAL A 113 26.60 8.10 -8.62
C VAL A 113 25.83 8.21 -9.93
N GLN A 114 26.57 8.03 -11.02
CA GLN A 114 26.07 7.52 -12.29
C GLN A 114 26.82 6.19 -12.50
N ALA A 115 26.48 5.20 -11.67
CA ALA A 115 26.93 3.84 -11.88
C ALA A 115 25.86 3.14 -12.70
N SER A 116 26.18 2.95 -13.98
CA SER A 116 25.42 2.13 -14.91
C SER A 116 25.26 0.71 -14.34
N TRP A 117 24.01 0.31 -14.13
CA TRP A 117 23.59 -0.97 -13.58
C TRP A 117 23.69 -2.08 -14.64
N GLU A 118 24.88 -2.63 -14.84
CA GLU A 118 25.07 -3.90 -15.57
C GLU A 118 26.17 -4.75 -14.90
N GLN A 119 25.85 -5.47 -13.81
CA GLN A 119 26.66 -6.57 -13.25
C GLN A 119 25.76 -7.70 -12.69
N GLY A 120 25.08 -8.41 -13.59
CA GLY A 120 23.88 -9.21 -13.29
C GLY A 120 24.03 -10.60 -12.65
N THR A 121 25.06 -10.94 -11.86
CA THR A 121 25.08 -12.26 -11.18
C THR A 121 25.62 -12.26 -9.74
N ALA A 122 26.80 -11.68 -9.49
CA ALA A 122 27.39 -11.66 -8.14
C ALA A 122 26.60 -10.76 -7.17
N GLU A 123 26.25 -9.54 -7.59
CA GLU A 123 25.44 -8.61 -6.78
C GLU A 123 24.04 -9.17 -6.49
N ALA A 124 23.43 -9.84 -7.49
CA ALA A 124 22.14 -10.49 -7.32
C ALA A 124 22.18 -11.60 -6.27
N SER A 125 23.26 -12.41 -6.24
CA SER A 125 23.44 -13.43 -5.19
C SER A 125 23.66 -12.83 -3.80
N ASP A 126 24.36 -11.70 -3.72
CA ASP A 126 24.65 -11.00 -2.47
C ASP A 126 23.37 -10.44 -1.84
N HIS A 127 22.55 -9.75 -2.64
CA HIS A 127 21.24 -9.24 -2.20
C HIS A 127 20.28 -10.32 -1.68
N MET A 128 20.35 -11.54 -2.23
CA MET A 128 19.53 -12.65 -1.75
C MET A 128 20.03 -13.19 -0.40
N LEU A 129 21.35 -13.17 -0.18
CA LEU A 129 21.93 -13.51 1.11
C LEU A 129 21.54 -12.47 2.17
N ASP A 130 21.63 -11.19 1.82
CA ASP A 130 21.20 -10.07 2.64
C ASP A 130 19.73 -10.16 3.04
N LEU A 131 18.83 -10.37 2.07
CA LEU A 131 17.40 -10.55 2.34
C LEU A 131 17.16 -11.67 3.34
N ARG A 132 17.82 -12.82 3.15
CA ARG A 132 17.70 -13.96 4.08
C ARG A 132 18.20 -13.60 5.47
N GLN A 133 19.32 -12.88 5.57
CA GLN A 133 19.87 -12.44 6.85
C GLN A 133 18.91 -11.49 7.56
N TRP A 134 18.39 -10.47 6.88
CA TRP A 134 17.45 -9.52 7.48
C TRP A 134 16.14 -10.18 7.89
N MET A 135 15.63 -11.13 7.09
CA MET A 135 14.43 -11.90 7.46
C MET A 135 14.68 -12.80 8.68
N ASN A 136 15.86 -13.42 8.81
CA ASN A 136 16.23 -14.15 10.03
C ASN A 136 16.27 -13.19 11.25
N THR A 137 16.91 -12.03 11.10
CA THR A 137 16.99 -11.01 12.17
C THR A 137 15.62 -10.53 12.61
N LEU A 138 14.69 -10.33 11.66
CA LEU A 138 13.29 -9.98 11.96
C LEU A 138 12.56 -11.12 12.67
N ALA A 139 12.83 -12.37 12.29
CA ALA A 139 12.23 -13.55 12.90
C ALA A 139 12.71 -13.81 14.34
N GLU A 140 13.87 -13.28 14.73
CA GLU A 140 14.40 -13.38 16.10
C GLU A 140 13.90 -12.25 17.03
N LYS A 141 13.22 -11.23 16.48
CA LYS A 141 12.66 -10.14 17.30
C LYS A 141 11.53 -10.69 18.17
N LYS A 142 11.38 -10.13 19.38
CA LYS A 142 10.27 -10.47 20.30
C LYS A 142 8.89 -10.15 19.75
N LYS A 143 8.77 -9.12 18.90
CA LYS A 143 7.52 -8.65 18.31
C LYS A 143 7.35 -9.25 16.91
N PRO A 144 6.14 -9.71 16.54
CA PRO A 144 5.88 -10.19 15.19
C PRO A 144 6.02 -9.05 14.17
N THR A 145 6.40 -9.38 12.95
CA THR A 145 6.55 -8.42 11.85
C THR A 145 5.37 -8.54 10.88
N LEU A 146 4.81 -7.41 10.46
CA LEU A 146 3.84 -7.33 9.38
C LEU A 146 4.46 -6.59 8.19
N LEU A 147 4.69 -7.31 7.10
CA LEU A 147 5.18 -6.79 5.82
C LEU A 147 4.00 -6.46 4.90
N LEU A 148 3.80 -5.17 4.62
CA LEU A 148 2.80 -4.66 3.70
C LEU A 148 3.48 -4.25 2.39
N VAL A 149 3.20 -4.97 1.30
CA VAL A 149 3.76 -4.69 -0.03
C VAL A 149 2.65 -4.25 -0.97
N ASP A 150 2.63 -2.97 -1.30
CA ASP A 150 1.65 -2.37 -2.18
C ASP A 150 2.09 -2.49 -3.65
N GLU A 151 1.17 -2.94 -4.51
CA GLU A 151 1.36 -3.17 -5.95
C GLU A 151 2.47 -4.19 -6.27
N ILE A 152 2.40 -5.37 -5.62
CA ILE A 152 3.37 -6.47 -5.73
C ILE A 152 3.63 -6.92 -7.18
N GLN A 153 2.65 -6.75 -8.06
CA GLN A 153 2.78 -7.10 -9.48
C GLN A 153 3.86 -6.32 -10.22
N THR A 154 4.41 -5.26 -9.62
CA THR A 154 5.59 -4.57 -10.14
C THR A 154 6.80 -5.52 -10.22
N LEU A 155 6.81 -6.61 -9.44
CA LEU A 155 7.81 -7.68 -9.48
C LEU A 155 7.40 -8.86 -10.37
N ALA A 156 6.38 -8.73 -11.22
CA ALA A 156 5.89 -9.83 -12.05
C ALA A 156 6.82 -10.21 -13.23
N ASP A 157 7.87 -9.43 -13.51
CA ASP A 157 8.90 -9.79 -14.48
C ASP A 157 9.84 -10.86 -13.88
N GLU A 158 9.61 -12.11 -14.27
CA GLU A 158 10.38 -13.25 -13.78
C GLU A 158 11.86 -13.19 -14.16
N LYS A 159 12.19 -12.66 -15.36
CA LYS A 159 13.59 -12.56 -15.81
C LYS A 159 14.37 -11.59 -14.93
N ARG A 160 13.73 -10.50 -14.51
CA ARG A 160 14.36 -9.45 -13.71
C ARG A 160 14.30 -9.71 -12.20
N TYR A 161 13.17 -10.24 -11.70
CA TYR A 161 12.91 -10.32 -10.26
C TYR A 161 12.65 -11.74 -9.74
N GLY A 162 12.72 -12.77 -10.58
CA GLY A 162 12.40 -14.15 -10.18
C GLY A 162 13.18 -14.63 -8.95
N ALA A 163 14.48 -14.33 -8.87
CA ALA A 163 15.32 -14.68 -7.73
C ALA A 163 14.85 -14.00 -6.43
N LEU A 164 14.54 -12.69 -6.49
CA LEU A 164 14.02 -11.90 -5.36
C LEU A 164 12.70 -12.47 -4.86
N VAL A 165 11.77 -12.73 -5.77
CA VAL A 165 10.44 -13.25 -5.40
C VAL A 165 10.56 -14.65 -4.79
N ALA A 166 11.42 -15.52 -5.33
CA ALA A 166 11.68 -16.84 -4.78
C ALA A 166 12.32 -16.78 -3.37
N ALA A 167 13.28 -15.88 -3.17
CA ALA A 167 13.90 -15.66 -1.86
C ALA A 167 12.90 -15.11 -0.84
N LEU A 168 12.08 -14.13 -1.23
CA LEU A 168 11.03 -13.57 -0.38
C LEU A 168 10.01 -14.63 0.03
N ARG A 169 9.52 -15.44 -0.93
CA ARG A 169 8.64 -16.58 -0.64
C ARG A 169 9.28 -17.54 0.36
N SER A 170 10.50 -18.01 0.07
CA SER A 170 11.21 -18.96 0.92
C SER A 170 11.38 -18.43 2.36
N ALA A 171 11.69 -17.14 2.50
CA ALA A 171 11.81 -16.51 3.80
C ALA A 171 10.46 -16.43 4.55
N LEU A 172 9.38 -16.04 3.88
CA LEU A 172 8.05 -15.99 4.48
C LEU A 172 7.48 -17.39 4.79
N ASP A 173 7.79 -18.41 3.98
CA ASP A 173 7.44 -19.80 4.26
C ASP A 173 8.13 -20.28 5.55
N LYS A 174 9.44 -20.00 5.67
CA LYS A 174 10.28 -20.38 6.82
C LYS A 174 9.91 -19.64 8.09
N HIS A 175 9.63 -18.34 8.00
CA HIS A 175 9.43 -17.46 9.16
C HIS A 175 7.97 -17.02 9.35
N GLY A 176 7.03 -17.69 8.70
CA GLY A 176 5.63 -17.28 8.64
C GLY A 176 4.88 -17.23 9.97
N ASP A 177 5.44 -17.79 11.05
CA ASP A 177 4.90 -17.64 12.41
C ASP A 177 5.22 -16.26 13.00
N GLN A 178 6.41 -15.73 12.71
CA GLN A 178 6.88 -14.44 13.20
C GLN A 178 6.68 -13.31 12.19
N ILE A 179 6.74 -13.59 10.89
CA ILE A 179 6.67 -12.62 9.80
C ILE A 179 5.43 -12.91 8.97
N LYS A 180 4.43 -12.04 9.07
CA LYS A 180 3.20 -12.08 8.28
C LYS A 180 3.30 -11.09 7.13
N ALA A 181 2.64 -11.39 6.01
CA ALA A 181 2.62 -10.49 4.85
C ALA A 181 1.21 -10.19 4.34
N ILE A 182 1.00 -8.95 3.89
CA ILE A 182 -0.16 -8.59 3.07
C ILE A 182 0.35 -7.93 1.80
N PHE A 183 -0.04 -8.51 0.67
CA PHE A 183 0.23 -7.97 -0.65
C PHE A 183 -1.02 -7.31 -1.20
N THR A 184 -0.88 -6.23 -1.95
CA THR A 184 -1.96 -5.72 -2.81
C THR A 184 -1.54 -5.80 -4.26
N GLY A 185 -2.51 -5.79 -5.15
CA GLY A 185 -2.25 -5.44 -6.53
C GLY A 185 -3.50 -5.04 -7.29
N SER A 186 -3.30 -4.17 -8.28
CA SER A 186 -4.38 -3.68 -9.14
C SER A 186 -4.52 -4.37 -10.49
N SER A 187 -3.49 -5.11 -10.93
CA SER A 187 -3.50 -5.81 -12.23
C SER A 187 -3.92 -7.26 -12.05
N SER A 188 -5.03 -7.65 -12.68
CA SER A 188 -5.46 -9.05 -12.75
C SER A 188 -4.41 -9.92 -13.43
N GLU A 189 -3.79 -9.47 -14.53
CA GLU A 189 -2.80 -10.27 -15.27
C GLU A 189 -1.47 -10.42 -14.51
N GLY A 190 -0.93 -9.34 -13.95
CA GLY A 190 0.31 -9.38 -13.20
C GLY A 190 0.18 -10.23 -11.92
N LEU A 191 -0.93 -10.06 -11.18
CA LEU A 191 -1.21 -10.91 -10.03
C LEU A 191 -1.48 -12.37 -10.44
N ARG A 192 -2.16 -12.61 -11.56
CA ARG A 192 -2.37 -13.97 -12.09
C ARG A 192 -1.04 -14.66 -12.38
N ARG A 193 -0.08 -13.94 -12.99
CA ARG A 193 1.29 -14.45 -13.21
C ARG A 193 2.05 -14.74 -11.91
N MET A 194 1.80 -13.99 -10.84
CA MET A 194 2.50 -14.16 -9.56
C MET A 194 1.85 -15.19 -8.62
N PHE A 195 0.53 -15.38 -8.67
CA PHE A 195 -0.20 -16.14 -7.64
C PHE A 195 -1.09 -17.27 -8.19
N GLN A 196 -1.46 -17.27 -9.47
CA GLN A 196 -2.48 -18.20 -10.01
C GLN A 196 -1.94 -19.20 -11.04
N MET A 197 -0.80 -18.95 -11.68
CA MET A 197 -0.19 -19.92 -12.60
C MET A 197 0.54 -21.02 -11.83
N GLU A 198 0.53 -22.25 -12.34
CA GLU A 198 1.14 -23.42 -11.67
C GLU A 198 2.66 -23.23 -11.41
N LYS A 199 3.34 -22.52 -12.30
CA LYS A 199 4.77 -22.14 -12.16
C LYS A 199 4.98 -20.80 -11.45
N ALA A 200 3.90 -20.17 -10.95
CA ALA A 200 3.99 -18.85 -10.37
C ALA A 200 4.77 -18.89 -9.06
N PRO A 201 5.61 -17.87 -8.80
CA PRO A 201 6.47 -17.87 -7.64
C PRO A 201 5.70 -17.82 -6.33
N PHE A 202 4.43 -17.39 -6.29
CA PHE A 202 3.56 -17.48 -5.11
C PHE A 202 2.32 -18.38 -5.31
N PHE A 203 2.37 -19.33 -6.25
CA PHE A 203 1.29 -20.30 -6.42
C PHE A 203 1.01 -21.04 -5.09
N GLN A 204 -0.27 -21.05 -4.68
CA GLN A 204 -0.78 -21.61 -3.41
C GLN A 204 -0.19 -21.03 -2.12
N PHE A 205 0.62 -19.99 -2.20
CA PHE A 205 1.33 -19.42 -1.04
C PHE A 205 0.47 -18.48 -0.19
N SER A 206 -0.61 -17.93 -0.77
CA SER A 206 -1.43 -16.90 -0.13
C SER A 206 -2.92 -17.11 -0.39
N HIS A 207 -3.76 -16.70 0.55
CA HIS A 207 -5.20 -16.60 0.29
C HIS A 207 -5.51 -15.31 -0.43
N GLN A 208 -6.09 -15.45 -1.62
CA GLN A 208 -6.59 -14.32 -2.39
C GLN A 208 -7.96 -13.93 -1.85
N ILE A 209 -8.07 -12.70 -1.38
CA ILE A 209 -9.30 -12.15 -0.82
C ILE A 209 -9.68 -10.91 -1.64
N PRO A 210 -10.92 -10.82 -2.17
CA PRO A 210 -11.37 -9.60 -2.81
C PRO A 210 -11.36 -8.47 -1.77
N PHE A 211 -10.81 -7.31 -2.13
CA PHE A 211 -10.89 -6.15 -1.27
C PHE A 211 -12.35 -5.69 -1.23
N PRO A 212 -13.00 -5.63 -0.05
CA PRO A 212 -14.43 -5.33 -0.02
C PRO A 212 -14.70 -3.93 -0.55
N GLN A 213 -15.74 -3.82 -1.39
CA GLN A 213 -16.23 -2.53 -1.88
C GLN A 213 -16.72 -1.65 -0.74
N LEU A 214 -16.76 -0.34 -0.98
CA LEU A 214 -17.33 0.60 -0.03
C LEU A 214 -18.86 0.64 -0.22
N GLY A 215 -19.58 0.62 0.90
CA GLY A 215 -21.03 0.64 0.95
C GLY A 215 -21.62 2.01 1.27
N PRO A 216 -22.92 2.09 1.59
CA PRO A 216 -23.61 3.33 1.95
C PRO A 216 -22.96 4.12 3.08
N GLU A 217 -22.30 3.44 4.03
CA GLU A 217 -21.63 4.06 5.18
C GLU A 217 -20.46 4.97 4.75
N PHE A 218 -19.80 4.63 3.65
CA PHE A 218 -18.78 5.49 3.04
C PHE A 218 -19.40 6.77 2.50
N VAL A 219 -20.53 6.68 1.78
CA VAL A 219 -21.25 7.84 1.26
C VAL A 219 -21.71 8.73 2.41
N GLN A 220 -22.34 8.16 3.45
CA GLN A 220 -22.73 8.90 4.66
C GLN A 220 -21.56 9.60 5.34
N HIS A 221 -20.38 8.97 5.39
CA HIS A 221 -19.18 9.60 5.91
C HIS A 221 -18.75 10.80 5.07
N MET A 222 -18.68 10.63 3.74
CA MET A 222 -18.29 11.70 2.81
C MET A 222 -19.26 12.88 2.83
N LEU A 223 -20.57 12.62 2.95
CA LEU A 223 -21.60 13.66 3.09
C LEU A 223 -21.45 14.44 4.39
N ARG A 224 -21.15 13.77 5.50
CA ARG A 224 -20.85 14.46 6.78
C ARG A 224 -19.59 15.31 6.66
N ALA A 225 -18.54 14.81 6.03
CA ALA A 225 -17.31 15.57 5.81
C ALA A 225 -17.57 16.82 4.94
N PHE A 226 -18.37 16.67 3.88
CA PHE A 226 -18.79 17.77 3.01
C PHE A 226 -19.64 18.82 3.73
N ALA A 227 -20.65 18.40 4.49
CA ALA A 227 -21.49 19.31 5.26
C ALA A 227 -20.68 20.06 6.31
N ASN A 228 -19.75 19.39 7.00
CA ASN A 228 -18.86 20.04 7.95
C ASN A 228 -17.96 21.09 7.29
N ALA A 229 -17.40 20.77 6.12
CA ALA A 229 -16.49 21.66 5.39
C ALA A 229 -17.19 22.84 4.73
N THR A 230 -18.44 22.67 4.28
CA THR A 230 -19.12 23.65 3.41
C THR A 230 -20.37 24.27 4.02
N GLN A 231 -20.87 23.73 5.14
CA GLN A 231 -22.18 24.06 5.74
C GLN A 231 -23.37 23.82 4.80
N ARG A 232 -23.21 22.96 3.78
CA ARG A 232 -24.26 22.61 2.82
C ARG A 232 -24.54 21.11 2.86
N PRO A 233 -25.77 20.68 3.20
CA PRO A 233 -26.14 19.28 3.12
C PRO A 233 -26.35 18.86 1.66
N LEU A 234 -26.12 17.59 1.36
CA LEU A 234 -26.49 16.97 0.09
C LEU A 234 -27.48 15.83 0.34
N ASN A 235 -28.25 15.48 -0.69
CA ASN A 235 -29.20 14.37 -0.61
C ASN A 235 -28.47 13.02 -0.59
N GLU A 236 -28.71 12.21 0.44
CA GLU A 236 -28.04 10.91 0.61
C GLU A 236 -28.42 9.89 -0.46
N ALA A 237 -29.70 9.84 -0.86
CA ALA A 237 -30.17 8.90 -1.88
C ALA A 237 -29.57 9.23 -3.26
N GLU A 238 -29.51 10.52 -3.61
CA GLU A 238 -28.87 10.98 -4.85
C GLU A 238 -27.37 10.71 -4.83
N ALA A 239 -26.69 10.94 -3.70
CA ALA A 239 -25.27 10.68 -3.55
C ALA A 239 -24.95 9.18 -3.63
N TRP A 240 -25.78 8.32 -3.04
CA TRP A 240 -25.66 6.87 -3.15
C TRP A 240 -25.86 6.40 -4.59
N GLN A 241 -26.85 6.94 -5.30
CA GLN A 241 -27.06 6.64 -6.71
C GLN A 241 -25.87 7.09 -7.55
N ALA A 242 -25.36 8.30 -7.34
CA ALA A 242 -24.17 8.80 -8.02
C ALA A 242 -22.94 7.92 -7.77
N PHE A 243 -22.75 7.42 -6.55
CA PHE A 243 -21.66 6.49 -6.25
C PHE A 243 -21.80 5.15 -6.99
N THR A 244 -23.03 4.64 -7.09
CA THR A 244 -23.35 3.44 -7.87
C THR A 244 -23.07 3.64 -9.36
N ASP A 245 -23.47 4.78 -9.91
CA ASP A 245 -23.22 5.21 -11.29
C ASP A 245 -21.72 5.37 -11.60
N LEU A 246 -20.91 5.71 -10.59
CA LEU A 246 -19.45 5.73 -10.65
C LEU A 246 -18.83 4.34 -10.40
N ALA A 247 -19.59 3.28 -10.60
CA ALA A 247 -19.19 1.88 -10.44
C ALA A 247 -18.56 1.57 -9.07
N LEU A 248 -18.99 2.29 -8.02
CA LEU A 248 -18.48 2.16 -6.65
C LEU A 248 -16.97 2.42 -6.53
N VAL A 249 -16.40 3.26 -7.39
CA VAL A 249 -14.97 3.66 -7.34
C VAL A 249 -14.79 4.84 -6.39
N PRO A 250 -14.17 4.67 -5.21
CA PRO A 250 -14.09 5.72 -4.18
C PRO A 250 -13.40 7.01 -4.64
N GLU A 251 -12.35 6.89 -5.47
CA GLU A 251 -11.63 8.05 -6.01
C GLU A 251 -12.51 8.92 -6.90
N HIS A 252 -13.36 8.31 -7.73
CA HIS A 252 -14.27 9.05 -8.62
C HIS A 252 -15.32 9.81 -7.81
N PHE A 253 -15.85 9.18 -6.76
CA PHE A 253 -16.77 9.85 -5.84
C PHE A 253 -16.09 11.00 -5.10
N ARG A 254 -14.86 10.81 -4.63
CA ARG A 254 -14.06 11.89 -4.00
C ARG A 254 -13.80 13.05 -4.97
N LEU A 255 -13.49 12.76 -6.23
CA LEU A 255 -13.32 13.78 -7.26
C LEU A 255 -14.61 14.59 -7.46
N MET A 256 -15.77 13.91 -7.54
CA MET A 256 -17.08 14.58 -7.62
C MET A 256 -17.28 15.52 -6.43
N MET A 257 -17.07 15.03 -5.21
CA MET A 257 -17.21 15.83 -3.99
C MET A 257 -16.21 17.02 -3.97
N ALA A 258 -14.97 16.82 -4.42
CA ALA A 258 -13.96 17.87 -4.49
C ALA A 258 -14.36 18.98 -5.48
N ASN A 259 -14.86 18.61 -6.66
CA ASN A 259 -15.37 19.56 -7.66
C ASN A 259 -16.53 20.38 -7.08
N MET A 260 -17.48 19.72 -6.41
CA MET A 260 -18.62 20.40 -5.76
C MET A 260 -18.16 21.37 -4.67
N VAL A 261 -17.18 20.99 -3.84
CA VAL A 261 -16.59 21.90 -2.83
C VAL A 261 -15.98 23.13 -3.52
N GLN A 262 -15.16 22.93 -4.55
CA GLN A 262 -14.44 23.99 -5.25
C GLN A 262 -15.38 24.97 -5.98
N LEU A 263 -16.41 24.46 -6.65
CA LEU A 263 -17.39 25.26 -7.39
C LEU A 263 -18.49 25.85 -6.49
N GLY A 264 -18.52 25.42 -5.23
CA GLY A 264 -19.58 25.80 -4.31
C GLY A 264 -20.95 25.23 -4.67
N SER A 265 -20.99 24.11 -5.41
CA SER A 265 -22.22 23.47 -5.89
C SER A 265 -22.77 22.45 -4.90
N THR A 266 -24.08 22.23 -4.95
CA THR A 266 -24.79 21.10 -4.31
C THR A 266 -25.52 20.22 -5.31
N ASP A 267 -25.37 20.50 -6.61
CA ASP A 267 -25.99 19.73 -7.68
C ASP A 267 -25.17 18.47 -7.99
N ILE A 268 -25.64 17.33 -7.49
CA ILE A 268 -25.00 16.03 -7.67
C ILE A 268 -25.08 15.57 -9.12
N ALA A 269 -26.20 15.82 -9.82
CA ALA A 269 -26.39 15.34 -11.18
C ALA A 269 -25.39 15.99 -12.15
N THR A 270 -25.24 17.32 -12.05
CA THR A 270 -24.24 18.04 -12.85
C THR A 270 -22.82 17.58 -12.52
N ALA A 271 -22.46 17.45 -11.24
CA ALA A 271 -21.12 17.02 -10.83
C ALA A 271 -20.80 15.57 -11.26
N LEU A 272 -21.80 14.68 -11.27
CA LEU A 272 -21.67 13.31 -11.74
C LEU A 272 -21.32 13.26 -13.23
N GLU A 273 -22.01 14.03 -14.06
CA GLU A 273 -21.77 14.07 -15.51
C GLU A 273 -20.39 14.66 -15.85
N GLU A 274 -19.95 15.68 -15.11
CA GLU A 274 -18.59 16.23 -15.23
C GLU A 274 -17.52 15.16 -14.94
N VAL A 275 -17.69 14.40 -13.85
CA VAL A 275 -16.75 13.32 -13.50
C VAL A 275 -16.81 12.20 -14.51
N LYS A 276 -18.00 11.76 -14.96
CA LYS A 276 -18.15 10.73 -16.01
C LYS A 276 -17.42 11.15 -17.29
N THR A 277 -17.51 12.41 -17.67
CA THR A 277 -16.79 12.95 -18.84
C THR A 277 -15.27 12.96 -18.62
N ALA A 278 -14.80 13.28 -17.41
CA ALA A 278 -13.38 13.36 -17.10
C ALA A 278 -12.66 12.00 -16.96
N ILE A 279 -13.40 10.91 -16.75
CA ILE A 279 -12.84 9.57 -16.53
C ILE A 279 -12.89 8.64 -17.75
N GLN A 280 -13.55 9.07 -18.84
CA GLN A 280 -13.53 8.41 -20.16
C GLN A 280 -12.19 8.64 -20.85
#